data_AF-A0A0D2CE89-F1
#
_entry.id   AF-A0A0D2CE89-F1
#
_cell.length_a   1.000
_cell.length_b   1.000
_cell.length_c   1.000
_cell.angle_alpha   90.00
_cell.angle_beta   90.00
_cell.angle_gamma   90.00
#
_symmetry.space_group_name_H-M   'P 1'
#
loop_
_entity.id
_entity.type
_entity.pdbx_description
1 polymer ?
#
loop_
_entity_poly.entity_id
_entity_poly.type
_entity_poly.pdbx_seq_one_letter_code
_entity_poly.pdbx_strand_id
1 'polypeptide(L)'
;MASSSDLRGLCPPPFFAESSFPGTGGFVSGRFCMPITGNYTCCLPCPTTDWTYGDGFESRTEIANWVNVAAFVLSIYLMLSFLVLPVKFTHRHYLSVCLSLAVIFIELAFIIPLAGKPDQCFNEITPNDMHTSGVCAISGAFLMFGGWAVIIWVFCRALALHLQICWELVPGDKFFYGALAFGWLIPLIGMALTLGLTGVSFRFGIVCHVNHKDSLQDFWGPLLAFAALAMVLQFITIGYCVHVYIRSLLDDKTTTTNSSQAPTYSGSIKTLSARRAFRRVKRVIELQWRGAFLVIVIIAEVVFFSVVFVSMDNSTQVNEALIKRAQPWLTCLIASQGDKNQCLSKAGELVQSEGVVMAVLIILGLSGFWCLMFLGRWSMLQGWVELFKSQFKRKNEFVSADARRFSNDARTYEMLSGTGHQLNITSPDRVLSPTSRGGIMSPEPDSKQDYAGGARTYVNPVTSYSYPRPPSQHKDWDPRATHARPDVAYDMQTFKG
;
A
#
# COMPACT_ATOMS: atom_id res chain seq x y z
N MET A 1 -13.75 -37.95 35.30
CA MET A 1 -14.55 -36.92 34.61
C MET A 1 -15.74 -36.63 35.50
N ALA A 2 -15.90 -35.39 35.96
CA ALA A 2 -17.07 -35.00 36.75
C ALA A 2 -18.33 -35.07 35.88
N SER A 3 -19.48 -35.42 36.44
CA SER A 3 -20.73 -35.38 35.67
C SER A 3 -21.12 -33.93 35.37
N SER A 4 -21.88 -33.68 34.30
CA SER A 4 -22.35 -32.32 33.97
C SER A 4 -23.16 -31.68 35.10
N SER A 5 -23.80 -32.48 35.95
CA SER A 5 -24.46 -32.08 37.19
C SER A 5 -23.48 -31.61 38.27
N ASP A 6 -22.30 -32.24 38.39
CA ASP A 6 -21.29 -31.84 39.38
C ASP A 6 -20.65 -30.49 39.04
N LEU A 7 -20.44 -30.20 37.75
CA LEU A 7 -19.88 -28.93 37.27
C LEU A 7 -20.84 -27.74 37.39
N ARG A 8 -22.15 -28.01 37.47
CA ARG A 8 -23.17 -26.96 37.62
C ARG A 8 -23.32 -26.51 39.07
N GLY A 9 -23.12 -27.41 40.03
CA GLY A 9 -23.37 -27.12 41.44
C GLY A 9 -24.77 -26.53 41.64
N LEU A 10 -24.84 -25.32 42.22
CA LEU A 10 -26.10 -24.60 42.47
C LEU A 10 -26.58 -23.73 41.29
N CYS A 11 -25.84 -23.70 40.18
CA CYS A 11 -26.21 -22.88 39.02
C CYS A 11 -27.37 -23.53 38.23
N PRO A 12 -28.41 -22.77 37.86
CA PRO A 12 -29.47 -23.30 37.01
C PRO A 12 -28.90 -23.62 35.61
N PRO A 13 -29.41 -24.66 34.92
CA PRO A 13 -29.06 -24.90 33.52
C PRO A 13 -29.38 -23.67 32.66
N PRO A 14 -28.52 -23.31 31.68
CA PRO A 14 -27.32 -24.01 31.21
C PRO A 14 -26.01 -23.61 31.91
N PHE A 15 -26.06 -22.80 32.97
CA PHE A 15 -24.89 -22.19 33.59
C PHE A 15 -24.08 -23.17 34.44
N PHE A 16 -22.78 -22.96 34.51
CA PHE A 16 -21.85 -23.74 35.35
C PHE A 16 -21.30 -22.94 36.52
N ALA A 17 -20.91 -23.61 37.60
CA ALA A 17 -20.33 -22.96 38.77
C ALA A 17 -18.86 -22.60 38.52
N GLU A 18 -18.49 -21.33 38.66
CA GLU A 18 -17.11 -20.86 38.41
C GLU A 18 -16.07 -21.60 39.26
N SER A 19 -16.42 -21.89 40.51
CA SER A 19 -15.56 -22.61 41.48
C SER A 19 -15.22 -24.05 41.07
N SER A 20 -15.93 -24.61 40.09
CA SER A 20 -15.66 -25.95 39.56
C SER A 20 -14.54 -25.95 38.51
N PHE A 21 -14.02 -24.78 38.12
CA PHE A 21 -13.00 -24.62 37.09
C PHE A 21 -11.74 -23.94 37.64
N PRO A 22 -10.55 -24.26 37.10
CA PRO A 22 -9.31 -23.66 37.56
C PRO A 22 -9.27 -22.15 37.29
N GLY A 23 -8.67 -21.38 38.20
CA GLY A 23 -8.44 -19.94 38.02
C GLY A 23 -7.26 -19.60 37.10
N THR A 24 -6.65 -20.59 36.47
CA THR A 24 -5.47 -20.48 35.60
C THR A 24 -5.68 -21.27 34.32
N GLY A 25 -5.15 -20.77 33.21
CA GLY A 25 -5.27 -21.39 31.89
C GLY A 25 -6.41 -20.78 31.06
N GLY A 26 -6.13 -20.54 29.78
CA GLY A 26 -7.02 -19.83 28.87
C GLY A 26 -7.27 -18.37 29.28
N PHE A 27 -8.19 -17.73 28.58
CA PHE A 27 -8.56 -16.34 28.84
C PHE A 27 -9.63 -16.23 29.94
N VAL A 28 -9.21 -16.32 31.21
CA VAL A 28 -10.12 -16.28 32.39
C VAL A 28 -10.97 -15.01 32.44
N SER A 29 -10.40 -13.84 32.11
CA SER A 29 -11.17 -12.58 32.05
C SER A 29 -12.22 -12.54 30.93
N GLY A 30 -12.19 -13.50 30.00
CA GLY A 30 -13.20 -13.64 28.94
C GLY A 30 -14.41 -14.49 29.33
N ARG A 31 -14.45 -15.05 30.55
CA ARG A 31 -15.61 -15.82 31.02
C ARG A 31 -16.81 -14.90 31.21
N PHE A 32 -17.96 -15.30 30.68
CA PHE A 32 -19.22 -14.59 30.94
C PHE A 32 -19.84 -15.12 32.24
N CYS A 33 -19.50 -14.50 33.35
CA CYS A 33 -19.89 -14.92 34.69
C CYS A 33 -20.76 -13.86 35.41
N MET A 34 -21.73 -14.33 36.19
CA MET A 34 -22.63 -13.48 36.98
C MET A 34 -22.66 -13.94 38.44
N PRO A 35 -22.53 -13.01 39.39
CA PRO A 35 -22.74 -13.33 40.80
C PRO A 35 -24.23 -13.58 41.06
N ILE A 36 -24.54 -14.72 41.68
CA ILE A 36 -25.87 -15.04 42.23
C ILE A 36 -25.85 -14.72 43.74
N THR A 37 -27.02 -14.48 44.35
CA THR A 37 -27.17 -14.27 45.80
C THR A 37 -26.31 -15.22 46.63
N GLY A 38 -25.32 -14.67 47.35
CA GLY A 38 -24.24 -15.40 48.02
C GLY A 38 -22.87 -15.12 47.39
N ASN A 39 -21.81 -15.81 47.84
CA ASN A 39 -20.49 -15.81 47.20
C ASN A 39 -20.42 -16.84 46.04
N TYR A 40 -21.50 -17.02 45.29
CA TYR A 40 -21.60 -18.06 44.26
C TYR A 40 -21.73 -17.42 42.87
N THR A 41 -20.79 -17.72 41.98
CA THR A 41 -20.75 -17.16 40.63
C THR A 41 -21.10 -18.24 39.60
N CYS A 42 -22.02 -17.92 38.70
CA CYS A 42 -22.44 -18.81 37.62
C CYS A 42 -22.02 -18.25 36.27
N CYS A 43 -21.46 -19.11 35.42
CA CYS A 43 -20.89 -18.74 34.13
C CYS A 43 -21.63 -19.40 32.98
N LEU A 44 -21.75 -18.66 31.88
CA LEU A 44 -22.31 -19.17 30.63
C LEU A 44 -21.29 -20.12 29.97
N PRO A 45 -21.75 -21.18 29.29
CA PRO A 45 -20.87 -22.06 28.56
C PRO A 45 -20.14 -21.35 27.39
N CYS A 46 -18.92 -21.79 27.11
CA CYS A 46 -18.11 -21.37 25.97
C CYS A 46 -18.45 -22.23 24.73
N PRO A 47 -18.48 -21.66 23.51
CA PRO A 47 -18.29 -20.25 23.18
C PRO A 47 -19.56 -19.41 23.42
N THR A 48 -19.39 -18.16 23.84
CA THR A 48 -20.53 -17.27 24.14
C THR A 48 -21.37 -16.96 22.90
N THR A 49 -20.76 -16.98 21.70
CA THR A 49 -21.44 -16.74 20.42
C THR A 49 -22.56 -17.75 20.16
N ASP A 50 -22.43 -18.98 20.63
CA ASP A 50 -23.45 -20.01 20.43
C ASP A 50 -24.72 -19.74 21.21
N TRP A 51 -24.66 -18.88 22.24
CA TRP A 51 -25.80 -18.50 23.07
C TRP A 51 -26.43 -17.17 22.65
N THR A 52 -25.67 -16.32 21.95
CA THR A 52 -26.11 -15.00 21.52
C THR A 52 -26.54 -14.94 20.06
N TYR A 53 -26.06 -15.87 19.22
CA TYR A 53 -26.39 -15.96 17.81
C TYR A 53 -27.19 -17.22 17.48
N GLY A 54 -27.92 -17.17 16.36
CA GLY A 54 -28.67 -18.31 15.85
C GLY A 54 -27.77 -19.46 15.39
N ASP A 55 -28.36 -20.64 15.29
CA ASP A 55 -27.64 -21.84 14.84
C ASP A 55 -26.96 -21.64 13.46
N GLY A 56 -25.77 -22.21 13.32
CA GLY A 56 -24.96 -22.11 12.10
C GLY A 56 -24.21 -20.79 11.91
N PHE A 57 -24.17 -19.91 12.92
CA PHE A 57 -23.38 -18.67 12.88
C PHE A 57 -21.91 -18.92 12.50
N GLU A 58 -21.25 -19.90 13.12
CA GLU A 58 -19.86 -20.24 12.84
C GLU A 58 -19.65 -20.72 11.40
N SER A 59 -20.56 -21.56 10.88
CA SER A 59 -20.50 -21.99 9.47
C SER A 59 -20.69 -20.82 8.51
N ARG A 60 -21.51 -19.83 8.86
CA ARG A 60 -21.69 -18.62 8.04
C ARG A 60 -20.48 -17.72 8.10
N THR A 61 -19.85 -17.54 9.26
CA THR A 61 -18.59 -16.76 9.38
C THR A 61 -17.41 -17.43 8.68
N GLU A 62 -17.42 -18.76 8.51
CA GLU A 62 -16.44 -19.49 7.71
C GLU A 62 -16.37 -19.00 6.25
N ILE A 63 -17.49 -18.53 5.68
CA ILE A 63 -17.53 -17.97 4.32
C ILE A 63 -16.53 -16.82 4.18
N ALA A 64 -16.41 -15.96 5.20
CA ALA A 64 -15.47 -14.85 5.18
C ALA A 64 -14.00 -15.31 5.21
N ASN A 65 -13.71 -16.45 5.84
CA ASN A 65 -12.37 -17.05 5.81
C ASN A 65 -12.02 -17.53 4.39
N TRP A 66 -12.98 -18.12 3.68
CA TRP A 66 -12.80 -18.52 2.27
C TRP A 66 -12.63 -17.32 1.32
N VAL A 67 -13.30 -16.19 1.60
CA VAL A 67 -13.06 -14.94 0.87
C VAL A 67 -11.61 -14.48 1.07
N ASN A 68 -11.07 -14.56 2.30
CA ASN A 68 -9.66 -14.26 2.57
C ASN A 68 -8.72 -15.20 1.81
N VAL A 69 -9.03 -16.49 1.68
CA VAL A 69 -8.24 -17.43 0.86
C VAL A 69 -8.21 -16.98 -0.60
N ALA A 70 -9.36 -16.60 -1.17
CA ALA A 70 -9.43 -16.13 -2.54
C ALA A 70 -8.62 -14.83 -2.73
N ALA A 71 -8.77 -13.87 -1.81
CA ALA A 71 -8.00 -12.63 -1.82
C ALA A 71 -6.49 -12.87 -1.68
N PHE A 72 -6.09 -13.83 -0.83
CA PHE A 72 -4.69 -14.23 -0.67
C PHE A 72 -4.07 -14.75 -1.96
N VAL A 73 -4.79 -15.57 -2.74
CA VAL A 73 -4.30 -16.01 -4.06
C VAL A 73 -4.04 -14.81 -4.99
N LEU A 74 -4.91 -13.81 -4.96
CA LEU A 74 -4.75 -12.56 -5.73
C LEU A 74 -3.56 -11.73 -5.23
N SER A 75 -3.39 -11.62 -3.91
CA SER A 75 -2.27 -10.93 -3.25
C SER A 75 -0.93 -11.61 -3.55
N ILE A 76 -0.89 -12.94 -3.56
CA ILE A 76 0.29 -13.73 -3.96
C ILE A 76 0.60 -13.53 -5.45
N TYR A 77 -0.41 -13.54 -6.33
CA TYR A 77 -0.19 -13.20 -7.75
C TYR A 77 0.43 -11.80 -7.91
N LEU A 78 -0.05 -10.81 -7.16
CA LEU A 78 0.49 -9.45 -7.17
C LEU A 78 1.94 -9.42 -6.68
N MET A 79 2.25 -10.09 -5.56
CA MET A 79 3.60 -10.18 -5.01
C MET A 79 4.58 -10.92 -5.93
N LEU A 80 4.16 -12.05 -6.53
CA LEU A 80 4.95 -12.77 -7.52
C LEU A 80 5.20 -11.91 -8.76
N SER A 81 4.19 -11.16 -9.20
CA SER A 81 4.34 -10.19 -10.29
C SER A 81 5.40 -9.15 -9.93
N PHE A 82 5.39 -8.61 -8.71
CA PHE A 82 6.42 -7.68 -8.25
C PHE A 82 7.80 -8.30 -8.12
N LEU A 83 7.93 -9.59 -7.82
CA LEU A 83 9.22 -10.26 -7.65
C LEU A 83 9.84 -10.67 -8.99
N VAL A 84 9.03 -11.29 -9.86
CA VAL A 84 9.50 -11.95 -11.10
C VAL A 84 9.50 -11.01 -12.30
N LEU A 85 8.44 -10.21 -12.48
CA LEU A 85 8.32 -9.40 -13.69
C LEU A 85 9.19 -8.15 -13.64
N PRO A 86 9.77 -7.73 -14.78
CA PRO A 86 10.56 -6.51 -14.85
C PRO A 86 9.70 -5.27 -14.58
N VAL A 87 10.35 -4.20 -14.11
CA VAL A 87 9.71 -2.94 -13.70
C VAL A 87 8.90 -2.30 -14.83
N LYS A 88 9.25 -2.55 -16.10
CA LYS A 88 8.47 -2.11 -17.28
C LYS A 88 7.01 -2.54 -17.26
N PHE A 89 6.68 -3.70 -16.66
CA PHE A 89 5.31 -4.20 -16.60
C PHE A 89 4.62 -3.87 -15.28
N THR A 90 5.37 -3.85 -14.18
CA THR A 90 4.81 -3.71 -12.85
C THR A 90 4.74 -2.27 -12.39
N HIS A 91 5.66 -1.42 -12.83
CA HIS A 91 5.94 -0.10 -12.26
C HIS A 91 6.00 -0.16 -10.72
N ARG A 92 6.57 -1.25 -10.19
CA ARG A 92 6.57 -1.54 -8.76
C ARG A 92 7.26 -0.42 -7.99
N HIS A 93 6.62 -0.01 -6.90
CA HIS A 93 7.17 0.94 -5.94
C HIS A 93 7.21 0.29 -4.56
N TYR A 94 8.28 0.49 -3.80
CA TYR A 94 8.47 -0.21 -2.53
C TYR A 94 7.32 0.02 -1.54
N LEU A 95 6.74 1.23 -1.48
CA LEU A 95 5.55 1.52 -0.66
C LEU A 95 4.35 0.63 -1.02
N SER A 96 4.18 0.29 -2.30
CA SER A 96 3.09 -0.59 -2.73
C SER A 96 3.41 -2.05 -2.43
N VAL A 97 4.67 -2.47 -2.61
CA VAL A 97 5.11 -3.84 -2.29
C VAL A 97 4.97 -4.12 -0.79
N CYS A 98 5.41 -3.20 0.06
CA CYS A 98 5.35 -3.38 1.52
C CYS A 98 3.90 -3.34 2.03
N LEU A 99 3.04 -2.48 1.45
CA LEU A 99 1.61 -2.47 1.75
C LEU A 99 0.95 -3.80 1.37
N SER A 100 1.22 -4.33 0.17
CA SER A 100 0.69 -5.65 -0.24
C SER A 100 1.19 -6.77 0.66
N LEU A 101 2.45 -6.73 1.09
CA LEU A 101 2.99 -7.69 2.05
C LEU A 101 2.31 -7.58 3.42
N ALA A 102 1.99 -6.37 3.87
CA ALA A 102 1.23 -6.14 5.11
C ALA A 102 -0.18 -6.74 5.05
N VAL A 103 -0.87 -6.61 3.91
CA VAL A 103 -2.20 -7.21 3.69
C VAL A 103 -2.12 -8.74 3.70
N ILE A 104 -1.06 -9.33 3.13
CA ILE A 104 -0.84 -10.79 3.20
C ILE A 104 -0.76 -11.28 4.65
N PHE A 105 -0.14 -10.51 5.56
CA PHE A 105 -0.12 -10.89 6.98
C PHE A 105 -1.53 -10.87 7.59
N ILE A 106 -2.39 -9.91 7.24
CA ILE A 106 -3.80 -9.93 7.67
C ILE A 106 -4.51 -11.17 7.12
N GLU A 107 -4.37 -11.48 5.83
CA GLU A 107 -5.02 -12.64 5.21
C GLU A 107 -4.58 -13.96 5.88
N LEU A 108 -3.30 -14.10 6.23
CA LEU A 108 -2.77 -15.27 6.94
C LEU A 108 -3.43 -15.47 8.31
N ALA A 109 -3.85 -14.39 8.99
CA ALA A 109 -4.56 -14.48 10.26
C ALA A 109 -5.90 -15.22 10.16
N PHE A 110 -6.55 -15.22 8.99
CA PHE A 110 -7.81 -15.93 8.73
C PHE A 110 -7.57 -17.34 8.16
N ILE A 111 -6.52 -17.51 7.37
CA ILE A 111 -6.20 -18.79 6.71
C ILE A 111 -5.67 -19.82 7.72
N ILE A 112 -4.85 -19.39 8.68
CA ILE A 112 -4.25 -20.27 9.69
C ILE A 112 -5.30 -20.97 10.56
N PRO A 113 -6.28 -20.28 11.17
CA PRO A 113 -7.33 -20.96 11.94
C PRO A 113 -8.25 -21.80 11.05
N LEU A 114 -8.49 -21.41 9.80
CA LEU A 114 -9.25 -22.23 8.85
C LEU A 114 -8.55 -23.58 8.58
N ALA A 115 -7.22 -23.58 8.44
CA ALA A 115 -6.44 -24.79 8.26
C ALA A 115 -6.27 -25.59 9.57
N GLY A 116 -6.12 -24.90 10.70
CA GLY A 116 -5.85 -25.50 11.99
C GLY A 116 -7.08 -26.06 12.72
N LYS A 117 -8.28 -25.56 12.42
CA LYS A 117 -9.55 -25.90 13.11
C LYS A 117 -9.40 -25.96 14.64
N PRO A 118 -9.01 -24.85 15.29
CA PRO A 118 -8.70 -24.86 16.70
C PRO A 118 -9.96 -25.03 17.56
N ASP A 119 -9.83 -25.70 18.70
CA ASP A 119 -10.83 -25.65 19.76
C ASP A 119 -10.87 -24.24 20.36
N GLN A 120 -12.02 -23.57 20.27
CA GLN A 120 -12.16 -22.19 20.76
C GLN A 120 -12.10 -22.11 22.30
N CYS A 121 -12.44 -23.20 22.98
CA CYS A 121 -12.60 -23.25 24.43
C CYS A 121 -11.53 -24.14 25.08
N PHE A 122 -10.88 -23.62 26.12
CA PHE A 122 -9.94 -24.37 26.96
C PHE A 122 -10.68 -25.37 27.87
N ASN A 123 -11.84 -24.94 28.38
CA ASN A 123 -12.79 -25.75 29.14
C ASN A 123 -14.20 -25.21 28.90
N GLU A 124 -15.19 -25.80 29.55
CA GLU A 124 -16.62 -25.55 29.37
C GLU A 124 -17.04 -24.09 29.55
N ILE A 125 -16.25 -23.26 30.25
CA ILE A 125 -16.56 -21.83 30.47
C ILE A 125 -15.45 -20.87 30.00
N THR A 126 -14.24 -21.36 29.72
CA THR A 126 -13.05 -20.52 29.48
C THR A 126 -12.60 -20.61 28.02
N PRO A 127 -12.51 -19.48 27.28
CA PRO A 127 -11.92 -19.45 25.94
C PRO A 127 -10.42 -19.75 25.96
N ASN A 128 -9.90 -20.32 24.88
CA ASN A 128 -8.46 -20.44 24.67
C ASN A 128 -7.82 -19.08 24.39
N ASP A 129 -6.59 -18.89 24.88
CA ASP A 129 -5.77 -17.70 24.65
C ASP A 129 -4.49 -18.05 23.85
N MET A 130 -3.62 -17.06 23.64
CA MET A 130 -2.34 -17.29 22.98
C MET A 130 -1.39 -18.26 23.71
N HIS A 131 -1.58 -18.46 25.01
CA HIS A 131 -0.70 -19.31 25.82
C HIS A 131 -1.16 -20.77 25.79
N THR A 132 -2.47 -21.01 25.63
CA THR A 132 -3.05 -22.36 25.54
C THR A 132 -3.27 -22.85 24.10
N SER A 133 -3.28 -21.96 23.11
CA SER A 133 -3.42 -22.33 21.69
C SER A 133 -2.40 -21.64 20.79
N GLY A 134 -1.51 -22.43 20.18
CA GLY A 134 -0.52 -21.93 19.22
C GLY A 134 -1.16 -21.37 17.93
N VAL A 135 -2.31 -21.92 17.52
CA VAL A 135 -3.10 -21.37 16.39
C VAL A 135 -3.56 -19.96 16.73
N CYS A 136 -4.09 -19.75 17.94
CA CYS A 136 -4.52 -18.41 18.40
C CYS A 136 -3.35 -17.43 18.43
N ALA A 137 -2.21 -17.86 19.00
CA ALA A 137 -1.02 -17.03 19.11
C ALA A 137 -0.52 -16.55 17.73
N ILE A 138 -0.38 -17.46 16.77
CA ILE A 138 0.15 -17.15 15.45
C ILE A 138 -0.87 -16.33 14.64
N SER A 139 -2.15 -16.73 14.63
CA SER A 139 -3.18 -15.99 13.89
C SER A 139 -3.35 -14.58 14.45
N GLY A 140 -3.40 -14.44 15.78
CA GLY A 140 -3.52 -13.15 16.45
C GLY A 140 -2.30 -12.27 16.20
N ALA A 141 -1.07 -12.81 16.25
CA ALA A 141 0.14 -12.08 15.94
C ALA A 141 0.13 -11.53 14.50
N PHE A 142 -0.25 -12.36 13.52
CA PHE A 142 -0.38 -11.93 12.13
C PHE A 142 -1.46 -10.86 11.94
N LEU A 143 -2.59 -10.97 12.64
CA LEU A 143 -3.65 -9.97 12.59
C LEU A 143 -3.18 -8.62 13.14
N MET A 144 -2.53 -8.63 14.32
CA MET A 144 -2.04 -7.40 14.96
C MET A 144 -0.91 -6.76 14.16
N PHE A 145 0.07 -7.56 13.74
CA PHE A 145 1.19 -7.07 12.94
C PHE A 145 0.73 -6.54 11.58
N GLY A 146 -0.13 -7.31 10.89
CA GLY A 146 -0.70 -6.92 9.61
C GLY A 146 -1.52 -5.63 9.70
N GLY A 147 -2.39 -5.51 10.70
CA GLY A 147 -3.19 -4.31 10.95
C GLY A 147 -2.32 -3.06 11.17
N TRP A 148 -1.31 -3.16 12.03
CA TRP A 148 -0.33 -2.09 12.21
C TRP A 148 0.44 -1.77 10.93
N ALA A 149 0.97 -2.79 10.25
CA ALA A 149 1.78 -2.60 9.06
C ALA A 149 0.97 -1.94 7.93
N VAL A 150 -0.28 -2.36 7.70
CA VAL A 150 -1.15 -1.75 6.70
C VAL A 150 -1.32 -0.26 6.96
N ILE A 151 -1.64 0.14 8.19
CA ILE A 151 -1.86 1.55 8.54
C ILE A 151 -0.58 2.38 8.42
N ILE A 152 0.54 1.86 8.90
CA ILE A 152 1.81 2.60 8.83
C ILE A 152 2.26 2.75 7.37
N TRP A 153 2.09 1.74 6.52
CA TRP A 153 2.40 1.83 5.09
C TRP A 153 1.45 2.75 4.33
N VAL A 154 0.17 2.77 4.69
CA VAL A 154 -0.81 3.75 4.18
C VAL A 154 -0.41 5.17 4.57
N PHE A 155 -0.02 5.39 5.82
CA PHE A 155 0.49 6.69 6.27
C PHE A 155 1.75 7.11 5.50
N CYS A 156 2.74 6.22 5.36
CA CYS A 156 3.96 6.51 4.58
C CYS A 156 3.64 6.87 3.13
N ARG A 157 2.63 6.22 2.54
CA ARG A 157 2.17 6.50 1.18
C ARG A 157 1.47 7.86 1.08
N ALA A 158 0.58 8.18 2.01
CA ALA A 158 -0.08 9.48 2.08
C ALA A 158 0.96 10.61 2.27
N LEU A 159 1.94 10.41 3.14
CA LEU A 159 3.03 11.34 3.38
C LEU A 159 3.92 11.54 2.14
N ALA A 160 4.32 10.45 1.47
CA ALA A 160 5.12 10.53 0.25
C ALA A 160 4.39 11.33 -0.85
N LEU A 161 3.09 11.09 -1.02
CA LEU A 161 2.27 11.81 -1.98
C LEU A 161 2.14 13.30 -1.60
N HIS A 162 1.90 13.59 -0.33
CA HIS A 162 1.81 14.95 0.19
C HIS A 162 3.11 15.74 -0.02
N LEU A 163 4.26 15.13 0.28
CA LEU A 163 5.57 15.74 0.07
C LEU A 163 5.84 15.99 -1.41
N GLN A 164 5.49 15.06 -2.29
CA GLN A 164 5.72 15.19 -3.73
C GLN A 164 4.86 16.29 -4.37
N ILE A 165 3.60 16.44 -3.92
CA ILE A 165 2.63 17.36 -4.52
C ILE A 165 2.66 18.73 -3.84
N CYS A 166 2.48 18.78 -2.53
CA CYS A 166 2.32 20.05 -1.80
C CYS A 166 3.67 20.72 -1.49
N TRP A 167 4.71 19.92 -1.23
CA TRP A 167 6.06 20.41 -0.92
C TRP A 167 7.02 20.32 -2.10
N GLU A 168 6.56 19.79 -3.23
CA GLU A 168 7.34 19.62 -4.44
C GLU A 168 8.64 18.80 -4.26
N LEU A 169 8.77 18.05 -3.17
CA LEU A 169 9.97 17.30 -2.80
C LEU A 169 9.84 15.86 -3.30
N VAL A 170 10.74 15.45 -4.21
CA VAL A 170 10.81 14.06 -4.67
C VAL A 170 11.49 13.23 -3.56
N PRO A 171 10.82 12.20 -3.02
CA PRO A 171 11.41 11.37 -1.98
C PRO A 171 12.61 10.60 -2.55
N GLY A 172 13.81 10.90 -2.05
CA GLY A 172 15.05 10.20 -2.41
C GLY A 172 15.41 9.07 -1.43
N ASP A 173 16.66 8.61 -1.48
CA ASP A 173 17.16 7.45 -0.71
C ASP A 173 16.96 7.57 0.81
N LYS A 174 17.11 8.78 1.37
CA LYS A 174 16.90 9.01 2.81
C LYS A 174 15.46 8.70 3.22
N PHE A 175 14.49 9.09 2.39
CA PHE A 175 13.08 8.78 2.64
C PHE A 175 12.83 7.28 2.47
N PHE A 176 13.46 6.64 1.48
CA PHE A 176 13.34 5.18 1.27
C PHE A 176 13.76 4.38 2.52
N TYR A 177 14.97 4.60 3.04
CA TYR A 177 15.43 3.90 4.25
C TYR A 177 14.63 4.29 5.49
N GLY A 178 14.28 5.58 5.63
CA GLY A 178 13.45 6.06 6.73
C GLY A 178 12.06 5.39 6.74
N ALA A 179 11.42 5.30 5.57
CA ALA A 179 10.11 4.66 5.44
C ALA A 179 10.18 3.15 5.67
N LEU A 180 11.26 2.45 5.26
CA LEU A 180 11.45 1.03 5.58
C LEU A 180 11.65 0.78 7.07
N ALA A 181 12.51 1.57 7.72
CA ALA A 181 12.73 1.44 9.15
C ALA A 181 11.43 1.73 9.92
N PHE A 182 10.79 2.86 9.65
CA PHE A 182 9.54 3.26 10.29
C PHE A 182 8.39 2.28 9.99
N GLY A 183 8.28 1.86 8.73
CA GLY A 183 7.21 1.01 8.20
C GLY A 183 7.18 -0.41 8.76
N TRP A 184 8.32 -0.92 9.25
CA TRP A 184 8.39 -2.26 9.84
C TRP A 184 8.66 -2.25 11.34
N LEU A 185 9.42 -1.26 11.85
CA LEU A 185 9.75 -1.18 13.27
C LEU A 185 8.53 -0.83 14.12
N ILE A 186 7.70 0.13 13.70
CA ILE A 186 6.50 0.50 14.45
C ILE A 186 5.51 -0.67 14.55
N PRO A 187 5.17 -1.37 13.46
CA PRO A 187 4.31 -2.55 13.58
C PRO A 187 4.88 -3.65 14.45
N LEU A 188 6.20 -3.86 14.43
CA LEU A 188 6.85 -4.84 15.29
C LEU A 188 6.72 -4.48 16.78
N ILE A 189 6.98 -3.21 17.12
CA ILE A 189 6.83 -2.70 18.49
C ILE A 189 5.36 -2.73 18.92
N GLY A 190 4.45 -2.27 18.06
CA GLY A 190 3.02 -2.28 18.31
C GLY A 190 2.50 -3.68 18.58
N MET A 191 2.86 -4.66 17.74
CA MET A 191 2.54 -6.07 17.97
C MET A 191 3.11 -6.57 19.31
N ALA A 192 4.38 -6.29 19.62
CA ALA A 192 5.00 -6.74 20.86
C ALA A 192 4.29 -6.17 22.11
N LEU A 193 3.91 -4.89 22.07
CA LEU A 193 3.17 -4.24 23.15
C LEU A 193 1.74 -4.81 23.27
N THR A 194 1.01 -4.92 22.16
CA THR A 194 -0.36 -5.46 22.16
C THR A 194 -0.39 -6.90 22.66
N LEU A 195 0.55 -7.75 22.22
CA LEU A 195 0.60 -9.15 22.69
C LEU A 195 1.09 -9.26 24.14
N GLY A 196 2.05 -8.42 24.55
CA GLY A 196 2.63 -8.48 25.89
C GLY A 196 1.75 -7.90 26.99
N LEU A 197 0.96 -6.86 26.70
CA LEU A 197 0.11 -6.16 27.68
C LEU A 197 -1.34 -6.65 27.64
N THR A 198 -1.95 -6.67 26.46
CA THR A 198 -3.37 -7.01 26.28
C THR A 198 -3.58 -8.50 26.03
N GLY A 199 -2.78 -9.05 25.11
CA GLY A 199 -2.90 -10.39 24.60
C GLY A 199 -4.05 -10.63 23.63
N VAL A 200 -4.18 -11.87 23.16
CA VAL A 200 -5.19 -12.30 22.17
C VAL A 200 -5.88 -13.60 22.62
N SER A 201 -7.16 -13.75 22.28
CA SER A 201 -7.98 -14.93 22.57
C SER A 201 -9.08 -15.16 21.52
N PHE A 202 -9.68 -16.35 21.52
CA PHE A 202 -10.89 -16.61 20.73
C PHE A 202 -12.09 -15.95 21.39
N ARG A 203 -12.75 -15.07 20.64
CA ARG A 203 -13.95 -14.34 21.10
C ARG A 203 -15.08 -14.37 20.08
N PHE A 204 -14.72 -14.40 18.79
CA PHE A 204 -15.66 -14.30 17.68
C PHE A 204 -15.32 -15.35 16.64
N GLY A 205 -15.82 -16.58 16.86
CA GLY A 205 -15.50 -17.73 16.02
C GLY A 205 -14.05 -18.15 16.12
N ILE A 206 -13.52 -18.70 15.02
CA ILE A 206 -12.22 -19.37 15.01
C ILE A 206 -11.00 -18.43 14.89
N VAL A 207 -11.20 -17.12 14.79
CA VAL A 207 -10.10 -16.15 14.63
C VAL A 207 -9.75 -15.52 15.98
N CYS A 208 -8.46 -15.48 16.29
CA CYS A 208 -7.96 -14.90 17.54
C CYS A 208 -7.88 -13.38 17.44
N HIS A 209 -8.53 -12.67 18.37
CA HIS A 209 -8.60 -11.21 18.40
C HIS A 209 -7.94 -10.65 19.67
N VAL A 210 -7.62 -9.36 19.66
CA VAL A 210 -7.11 -8.64 20.83
C VAL A 210 -8.11 -8.72 21.99
N ASN A 211 -7.60 -9.03 23.19
CA ASN A 211 -8.41 -9.06 24.40
C ASN A 211 -8.97 -7.67 24.70
N HIS A 212 -10.07 -7.56 25.44
CA HIS A 212 -10.73 -6.26 25.68
C HIS A 212 -9.92 -5.26 26.52
N LYS A 213 -9.13 -5.77 27.46
CA LYS A 213 -8.55 -4.98 28.55
C LYS A 213 -7.41 -4.16 27.97
N ASP A 214 -7.50 -2.84 28.09
CA ASP A 214 -6.50 -1.89 27.55
C ASP A 214 -6.37 -1.88 26.01
N SER A 215 -7.20 -2.64 25.28
CA SER A 215 -7.15 -2.77 23.81
C SER A 215 -7.32 -1.46 23.05
N LEU A 216 -8.13 -0.55 23.61
CA LEU A 216 -8.33 0.78 23.05
C LEU A 216 -7.04 1.60 23.12
N GLN A 217 -6.28 1.48 24.21
CA GLN A 217 -5.07 2.26 24.44
C GLN A 217 -3.87 1.65 23.71
N ASP A 218 -3.77 0.32 23.72
CA ASP A 218 -2.59 -0.39 23.25
C ASP A 218 -2.63 -0.72 21.74
N PHE A 219 -3.83 -0.80 21.14
CA PHE A 219 -4.00 -1.18 19.73
C PHE A 219 -4.82 -0.15 18.94
N TRP A 220 -6.11 0.01 19.27
CA TRP A 220 -7.03 0.77 18.41
C TRP A 220 -6.74 2.27 18.38
N GLY A 221 -6.47 2.90 19.52
CA GLY A 221 -6.23 4.33 19.65
C GLY A 221 -5.02 4.79 18.83
N PRO A 222 -3.83 4.18 19.00
CA PRO A 222 -2.67 4.49 18.19
C PRO A 222 -2.88 4.23 16.69
N LEU A 223 -3.54 3.13 16.34
CA LEU A 223 -3.83 2.77 14.95
C LEU A 223 -4.76 3.82 14.29
N LEU A 224 -5.81 4.24 15.00
CA LEU A 224 -6.72 5.31 14.57
C LEU A 224 -6.02 6.66 14.46
N ALA A 225 -5.06 6.96 15.34
CA ALA A 225 -4.29 8.21 15.27
C ALA A 225 -3.47 8.29 13.96
N PHE A 226 -2.78 7.21 13.58
CA PHE A 226 -2.06 7.17 12.30
C PHE A 226 -3.00 7.19 11.09
N ALA A 227 -4.14 6.50 11.17
CA ALA A 227 -5.16 6.54 10.12
C ALA A 227 -5.72 7.96 9.92
N ALA A 228 -5.98 8.69 11.02
CA ALA A 228 -6.43 10.08 10.98
C ALA A 228 -5.37 11.01 10.40
N LEU A 229 -4.10 10.85 10.78
CA LEU A 229 -2.99 11.62 10.19
C LEU A 229 -2.87 11.37 8.69
N ALA A 230 -2.93 10.10 8.26
CA ALA A 230 -2.92 9.73 6.84
C ALA A 230 -4.10 10.35 6.08
N MET A 231 -5.29 10.33 6.69
CA MET A 231 -6.51 10.92 6.14
C MET A 231 -6.38 12.44 5.94
N VAL A 232 -5.87 13.15 6.94
CA VAL A 232 -5.64 14.61 6.86
C VAL A 232 -4.64 14.94 5.74
N LEU A 233 -3.51 14.24 5.68
CA LEU A 233 -2.53 14.42 4.61
C LEU A 233 -3.15 14.16 3.23
N GLN A 234 -3.95 13.11 3.11
CA GLN A 234 -4.60 12.75 1.86
C GLN A 234 -5.62 13.81 1.42
N PHE A 235 -6.45 14.33 2.33
CA PHE A 235 -7.43 15.37 2.01
C PHE A 235 -6.77 16.70 1.66
N ILE A 236 -5.74 17.13 2.40
CA ILE A 236 -4.98 18.34 2.06
C ILE A 236 -4.39 18.22 0.65
N THR A 237 -3.82 17.06 0.34
CA THR A 237 -3.19 16.81 -0.97
C THR A 237 -4.21 16.84 -2.10
N ILE A 238 -5.37 16.21 -1.92
CA ILE A 238 -6.47 16.23 -2.90
C ILE A 238 -7.00 17.66 -3.05
N GLY A 239 -7.22 18.38 -1.95
CA GLY A 239 -7.66 19.78 -1.96
C GLY A 239 -6.71 20.69 -2.74
N TYR A 240 -5.40 20.53 -2.54
CA TYR A 240 -4.39 21.26 -3.31
C TYR A 240 -4.45 20.92 -4.81
N CYS A 241 -4.62 19.64 -5.16
CA CYS A 241 -4.77 19.21 -6.55
C CYS A 241 -6.00 19.86 -7.21
N VAL A 242 -7.14 19.88 -6.52
CA VAL A 242 -8.38 20.51 -6.99
C VAL A 242 -8.19 22.02 -7.14
N HIS A 243 -7.56 22.69 -6.18
CA HIS A 243 -7.29 24.12 -6.24
C HIS A 243 -6.39 24.49 -7.45
N VAL A 244 -5.30 23.75 -7.68
CA VAL A 244 -4.43 23.96 -8.84
C VAL A 244 -5.18 23.69 -10.16
N TYR A 245 -6.03 22.66 -10.19
CA TYR A 245 -6.86 22.36 -11.35
C TYR A 245 -7.83 23.50 -11.69
N ILE A 246 -8.60 23.99 -10.72
CA ILE A 246 -9.53 25.11 -10.92
C ILE A 246 -8.78 26.35 -11.42
N ARG A 247 -7.64 26.66 -10.82
CA ARG A 247 -6.81 27.80 -11.24
C ARG A 247 -6.33 27.67 -12.68
N SER A 248 -5.94 26.47 -13.11
CA SER A 248 -5.54 26.22 -14.49
C SER A 248 -6.67 26.43 -15.50
N LEU A 249 -7.91 26.10 -15.15
CA LEU A 249 -9.08 26.31 -16.01
C LEU A 249 -9.49 27.79 -16.11
N LEU A 250 -9.35 28.56 -15.02
CA LEU A 250 -9.62 30.00 -15.00
C LEU A 250 -8.59 30.77 -15.84
N ASP A 251 -7.32 30.36 -15.79
CA ASP A 251 -6.25 30.93 -16.62
C ASP A 251 -6.41 30.59 -18.12
N ASP A 252 -7.11 29.51 -18.49
CA ASP A 252 -7.39 29.19 -19.90
C ASP A 252 -8.54 30.05 -20.49
N LYS A 253 -9.52 30.45 -19.68
CA LYS A 253 -10.64 31.30 -20.11
C LYS A 253 -10.24 32.76 -20.36
N THR A 254 -9.14 33.23 -19.76
CA THR A 254 -8.65 34.61 -19.94
C THR A 254 -7.87 34.83 -21.25
N THR A 255 -7.60 33.77 -22.03
CA THR A 255 -6.93 33.87 -23.34
C THR A 255 -7.86 33.95 -24.56
N THR A 256 -9.18 34.03 -24.37
CA THR A 256 -10.14 34.09 -25.47
C THR A 256 -11.09 35.27 -25.34
N THR A 257 -10.64 36.48 -25.66
CA THR A 257 -11.49 37.52 -26.29
C THR A 257 -10.67 38.71 -26.81
N ASN A 258 -10.64 38.83 -28.15
CA ASN A 258 -10.57 40.07 -28.95
C ASN A 258 -9.42 41.06 -28.75
N SER A 259 -8.33 40.91 -29.52
CA SER A 259 -7.79 42.01 -30.33
C SER A 259 -6.70 41.53 -31.31
N SER A 260 -6.83 41.94 -32.56
CA SER A 260 -5.91 41.74 -33.67
C SER A 260 -4.69 42.67 -33.57
N GLN A 261 -3.94 42.59 -32.47
CA GLN A 261 -2.65 43.28 -32.33
C GLN A 261 -1.54 42.31 -31.95
N ALA A 262 -0.38 42.52 -32.56
CA ALA A 262 0.82 41.72 -32.40
C ALA A 262 1.14 41.48 -30.90
N PRO A 263 1.63 40.29 -30.53
CA PRO A 263 1.78 39.92 -29.14
C PRO A 263 2.92 40.74 -28.51
N THR A 264 2.58 41.83 -27.83
CA THR A 264 3.50 42.49 -26.91
C THR A 264 3.74 41.55 -25.75
N TYR A 265 4.98 41.09 -25.62
CA TYR A 265 5.47 40.13 -24.64
C TYR A 265 5.39 40.73 -23.22
N SER A 266 4.18 40.77 -22.64
CA SER A 266 3.94 41.10 -21.23
C SER A 266 3.00 40.05 -20.62
N GLY A 267 3.34 38.79 -20.85
CA GLY A 267 2.63 37.63 -20.31
C GLY A 267 3.20 37.22 -18.96
N SER A 268 2.67 37.83 -17.90
CA SER A 268 2.63 37.35 -16.51
C SER A 268 3.54 36.15 -16.16
N ILE A 269 4.64 36.40 -15.47
CA ILE A 269 5.48 35.36 -14.83
C ILE A 269 4.62 34.41 -13.96
N LYS A 270 3.46 34.88 -13.46
CA LYS A 270 2.51 34.08 -12.66
C LYS A 270 1.71 33.06 -13.50
N THR A 271 1.37 33.34 -14.77
CA THR A 271 0.57 32.42 -15.61
C THR A 271 1.39 31.24 -16.13
N LEU A 272 2.69 31.45 -16.42
CA LEU A 272 3.61 30.35 -16.74
C LEU A 272 3.81 29.40 -15.55
N SER A 273 3.79 29.92 -14.32
CA SER A 273 3.91 29.12 -13.10
C SER A 273 2.71 28.19 -12.89
N ALA A 274 1.48 28.70 -12.99
CA ALA A 274 0.26 27.90 -12.77
C ALA A 274 0.09 26.76 -13.80
N ARG A 275 0.35 27.02 -15.09
CA ARG A 275 0.29 25.98 -16.14
C ARG A 275 1.41 24.93 -16.01
N ARG A 276 2.59 25.30 -15.53
CA ARG A 276 3.69 24.35 -15.26
C ARG A 276 3.36 23.49 -14.04
N ALA A 277 2.85 24.10 -12.97
CA ALA A 277 2.37 23.41 -11.79
C ALA A 277 1.24 22.43 -12.13
N PHE A 278 0.24 22.85 -12.93
CA PHE A 278 -0.84 21.97 -13.36
C PHE A 278 -0.36 20.79 -14.21
N ARG A 279 0.52 21.00 -15.20
CA ARG A 279 1.07 19.89 -16.01
C ARG A 279 1.84 18.88 -15.16
N ARG A 280 2.58 19.35 -14.16
CA ARG A 280 3.28 18.50 -13.18
C ARG A 280 2.28 17.72 -12.32
N VAL A 281 1.32 18.40 -11.71
CA VAL A 281 0.28 17.80 -10.86
C VAL A 281 -0.52 16.76 -11.65
N LYS A 282 -0.94 17.08 -12.88
CA LYS A 282 -1.63 16.16 -13.78
C LYS A 282 -0.82 14.86 -14.00
N ARG A 283 0.47 14.98 -14.31
CA ARG A 283 1.34 13.80 -14.49
C ARG A 283 1.46 12.98 -13.20
N VAL A 284 1.57 13.63 -12.04
CA VAL A 284 1.65 12.91 -10.74
C VAL A 284 0.32 12.22 -10.42
N ILE A 285 -0.82 12.88 -10.66
CA ILE A 285 -2.16 12.29 -10.48
C ILE A 285 -2.36 11.10 -11.41
N GLU A 286 -2.04 11.22 -12.70
CA GLU A 286 -2.16 10.11 -13.67
C GLU A 286 -1.36 8.87 -13.22
N LEU A 287 -0.23 9.08 -12.54
CA LEU A 287 0.60 8.00 -12.03
C LEU A 287 0.14 7.46 -10.66
N GLN A 288 -0.44 8.31 -9.81
CA GLN A 288 -0.69 8.00 -8.39
C GLN A 288 -2.17 7.90 -8.01
N TRP A 289 -3.12 8.21 -8.89
CA TRP A 289 -4.56 8.20 -8.55
C TRP A 289 -5.00 6.86 -7.97
N ARG A 290 -4.54 5.75 -8.56
CA ARG A 290 -4.83 4.40 -8.04
C ARG A 290 -4.33 4.22 -6.61
N GLY A 291 -3.14 4.76 -6.31
CA GLY A 291 -2.57 4.74 -4.97
C GLY A 291 -3.35 5.60 -3.98
N ALA A 292 -3.80 6.78 -4.40
CA ALA A 292 -4.61 7.67 -3.57
C ALA A 292 -5.98 7.04 -3.24
N PHE A 293 -6.64 6.42 -4.23
CA PHE A 293 -7.89 5.70 -3.99
C PHE A 293 -7.71 4.51 -3.05
N LEU A 294 -6.64 3.72 -3.23
CA LEU A 294 -6.31 2.64 -2.30
C LEU A 294 -6.17 3.14 -0.86
N VAL A 295 -5.47 4.25 -0.65
CA VAL A 295 -5.33 4.89 0.68
C VAL A 295 -6.70 5.24 1.27
N ILE A 296 -7.58 5.87 0.49
CA ILE A 296 -8.94 6.24 0.95
C ILE A 296 -9.76 5.00 1.33
N VAL A 297 -9.73 3.97 0.48
CA VAL A 297 -10.48 2.73 0.73
C VAL A 297 -10.00 2.05 2.01
N ILE A 298 -8.69 1.88 2.19
CA ILE A 298 -8.15 1.24 3.41
C ILE A 298 -8.45 2.07 4.67
N ILE A 299 -8.38 3.40 4.60
CA ILE A 299 -8.74 4.26 5.73
C ILE A 299 -10.24 4.09 6.07
N ALA A 300 -11.11 4.05 5.06
CA ALA A 300 -12.54 3.83 5.28
C ALA A 300 -12.81 2.47 5.93
N GLU A 301 -12.11 1.41 5.51
CA GLU A 301 -12.18 0.08 6.13
C GLU A 301 -11.76 0.13 7.60
N VAL A 302 -10.62 0.74 7.91
CA VAL A 302 -10.13 0.83 9.29
C VAL A 302 -11.08 1.60 10.20
N VAL A 303 -11.66 2.70 9.72
CA VAL A 303 -12.67 3.45 10.49
C VAL A 303 -13.90 2.57 10.75
N PHE A 304 -14.39 1.88 9.72
CA PHE A 304 -15.52 0.96 9.85
C PHE A 304 -15.24 -0.16 10.85
N PHE A 305 -14.08 -0.82 10.74
CA PHE A 305 -13.67 -1.89 11.67
C PHE A 305 -13.53 -1.36 13.09
N SER A 306 -12.90 -0.21 13.27
CA SER A 306 -12.71 0.36 14.61
C SER A 306 -14.05 0.65 15.28
N VAL A 307 -15.03 1.21 14.55
CA VAL A 307 -16.37 1.46 15.09
C VAL A 307 -17.05 0.15 15.50
N VAL A 308 -17.02 -0.86 14.63
CA VAL A 308 -17.70 -2.13 14.91
C VAL A 308 -17.00 -2.91 16.02
N PHE A 309 -15.68 -3.08 15.98
CA PHE A 309 -14.93 -3.81 17.00
C PHE A 309 -14.94 -3.11 18.36
N VAL A 310 -14.83 -1.78 18.42
CA VAL A 310 -14.97 -1.04 19.69
C VAL A 310 -16.39 -1.17 20.23
N SER A 311 -17.40 -1.16 19.35
CA SER A 311 -18.78 -1.36 19.79
C SER A 311 -19.04 -2.79 20.31
N MET A 312 -18.51 -3.81 19.62
CA MET A 312 -18.57 -5.20 20.07
C MET A 312 -17.79 -5.41 21.37
N ASP A 313 -16.65 -4.75 21.53
CA ASP A 313 -15.87 -4.86 22.75
C ASP A 313 -16.66 -4.26 23.92
N ASN A 314 -17.14 -3.01 23.79
CA ASN A 314 -17.98 -2.35 24.79
C ASN A 314 -19.25 -3.14 25.14
N SER A 315 -19.81 -3.90 24.20
CA SER A 315 -21.01 -4.70 24.43
C SER A 315 -20.74 -6.08 25.05
N THR A 316 -19.49 -6.53 25.06
CA THR A 316 -19.10 -7.86 25.56
C THR A 316 -18.23 -7.81 26.83
N GLN A 317 -17.80 -6.64 27.29
CA GLN A 317 -17.10 -6.50 28.56
C GLN A 317 -18.06 -6.80 29.72
N VAL A 318 -17.76 -7.85 30.50
CA VAL A 318 -18.55 -8.21 31.68
C VAL A 318 -18.37 -7.14 32.76
N ASN A 319 -19.36 -6.26 32.86
CA ASN A 319 -19.47 -5.24 33.89
C ASN A 319 -20.89 -5.24 34.47
N GLU A 320 -21.09 -4.54 35.59
CA GLU A 320 -22.40 -4.48 36.25
C GLU A 320 -23.52 -3.96 35.34
N ALA A 321 -23.19 -3.04 34.41
CA ALA A 321 -24.16 -2.46 33.48
C ALA A 321 -24.61 -3.48 32.41
N LEU A 322 -23.67 -4.26 31.87
CA LEU A 322 -23.95 -5.33 30.91
C LEU A 322 -24.76 -6.43 31.58
N ILE A 323 -24.41 -6.83 32.80
CA ILE A 323 -25.15 -7.80 33.60
C ILE A 323 -26.61 -7.37 33.78
N LYS A 324 -26.84 -6.09 34.12
CA LYS A 324 -28.20 -5.53 34.24
C LYS A 324 -28.95 -5.55 32.91
N ARG A 325 -28.28 -5.20 31.80
CA ARG A 325 -28.89 -5.23 30.46
C ARG A 325 -29.17 -6.66 29.98
N ALA A 326 -28.33 -7.62 30.35
CA ALA A 326 -28.43 -9.03 29.99
C ALA A 326 -29.47 -9.79 30.81
N GLN A 327 -29.91 -9.25 31.95
CA GLN A 327 -30.88 -9.87 32.85
C GLN A 327 -32.14 -10.44 32.15
N PRO A 328 -32.86 -9.74 31.25
CA PRO A 328 -34.02 -10.31 30.56
C PRO A 328 -33.68 -11.50 29.65
N TRP A 329 -32.49 -11.52 29.06
CA TRP A 329 -32.02 -12.64 28.24
C TRP A 329 -31.63 -13.84 29.13
N LEU A 330 -30.94 -13.59 30.23
CA LEU A 330 -30.50 -14.63 31.15
C LEU A 330 -31.68 -15.29 31.89
N THR A 331 -32.67 -14.50 32.33
CA THR A 331 -33.88 -15.06 32.95
C THR A 331 -34.69 -15.90 31.97
N CYS A 332 -34.71 -15.51 30.69
CA CYS A 332 -35.29 -16.32 29.63
C CYS A 332 -34.54 -17.66 29.49
N LEU A 333 -33.21 -17.66 29.46
CA LEU A 333 -32.42 -18.89 29.36
C LEU A 333 -32.70 -19.85 30.53
N ILE A 334 -32.83 -19.32 31.74
CA ILE A 334 -33.19 -20.12 32.93
C ILE A 334 -34.61 -20.68 32.78
N ALA A 335 -35.58 -19.85 32.40
CA ALA A 335 -36.98 -20.25 32.26
C ALA A 335 -37.19 -21.31 31.16
N SER A 336 -36.45 -21.19 30.06
CA SER A 336 -36.48 -22.11 28.93
C SER A 336 -35.54 -23.31 29.10
N GLN A 337 -34.97 -23.51 30.30
CA GLN A 337 -34.03 -24.60 30.63
C GLN A 337 -32.84 -24.73 29.65
N GLY A 338 -32.37 -23.61 29.11
CA GLY A 338 -31.28 -23.57 28.14
C GLY A 338 -31.71 -23.66 26.67
N ASP A 339 -33.01 -23.66 26.33
CA ASP A 339 -33.43 -23.46 24.94
C ASP A 339 -33.18 -22.00 24.50
N LYS A 340 -32.01 -21.79 23.89
CA LYS A 340 -31.56 -20.47 23.44
C LYS A 340 -32.48 -19.85 22.38
N ASN A 341 -33.14 -20.67 21.55
CA ASN A 341 -33.87 -20.18 20.37
C ASN A 341 -35.08 -19.32 20.78
N GLN A 342 -35.65 -19.58 21.96
CA GLN A 342 -36.73 -18.76 22.53
C GLN A 342 -36.23 -17.40 23.05
N CYS A 343 -34.93 -17.27 23.30
CA CYS A 343 -34.30 -16.13 23.97
C CYS A 343 -33.43 -15.26 23.04
N LEU A 344 -33.21 -15.69 21.79
CA LEU A 344 -32.37 -14.96 20.81
C LEU A 344 -32.85 -13.52 20.54
N SER A 345 -34.17 -13.29 20.56
CA SER A 345 -34.73 -11.95 20.37
C SER A 345 -34.26 -10.95 21.43
N LYS A 346 -34.03 -11.44 22.66
CA LYS A 346 -33.50 -10.64 23.79
C LYS A 346 -31.98 -10.52 23.73
N ALA A 347 -31.30 -11.52 23.17
CA ALA A 347 -29.85 -11.48 22.96
C ALA A 347 -29.44 -10.42 21.93
N GLY A 348 -30.27 -10.18 20.90
CA GLY A 348 -30.01 -9.20 19.85
C GLY A 348 -29.83 -7.76 20.33
N GLU A 349 -30.30 -7.42 21.53
CA GLU A 349 -30.05 -6.11 22.14
C GLU A 349 -28.66 -6.02 22.80
N LEU A 350 -28.00 -7.15 23.06
CA LEU A 350 -26.71 -7.24 23.75
C LEU A 350 -25.53 -7.29 22.79
N VAL A 351 -25.73 -7.87 21.61
CA VAL A 351 -24.67 -8.10 20.63
C VAL A 351 -24.95 -7.38 19.32
N GLN A 352 -23.90 -7.16 18.54
CA GLN A 352 -24.06 -6.64 17.18
C GLN A 352 -24.77 -7.65 16.29
N SER A 353 -25.55 -7.16 15.33
CA SER A 353 -26.28 -8.03 14.43
C SER A 353 -25.32 -8.89 13.61
N GLU A 354 -25.73 -10.13 13.32
CA GLU A 354 -24.95 -11.08 12.54
C GLU A 354 -24.52 -10.49 11.18
N GLY A 355 -25.40 -9.73 10.53
CA GLY A 355 -25.10 -9.06 9.26
C GLY A 355 -23.95 -8.06 9.35
N VAL A 356 -23.83 -7.32 10.47
CA VAL A 356 -22.73 -6.38 10.70
C VAL A 356 -21.41 -7.14 10.92
N VAL A 357 -21.43 -8.21 11.71
CA VAL A 357 -20.24 -9.05 11.94
C VAL A 357 -19.77 -9.68 10.63
N MET A 358 -20.70 -10.24 9.85
CA MET A 358 -20.41 -10.81 8.53
C MET A 358 -19.86 -9.77 7.55
N ALA A 359 -20.44 -8.57 7.51
CA ALA A 359 -19.96 -7.48 6.65
C ALA A 359 -18.52 -7.10 7.00
N VAL A 360 -18.19 -6.96 8.29
CA VAL A 360 -16.82 -6.68 8.73
C VAL A 360 -15.84 -7.75 8.29
N LEU A 361 -16.18 -9.03 8.49
CA LEU A 361 -15.28 -10.13 8.14
C LEU A 361 -15.08 -10.24 6.61
N ILE A 362 -16.13 -10.02 5.82
CA ILE A 362 -16.03 -10.01 4.34
C ILE A 362 -15.22 -8.81 3.86
N ILE A 363 -15.50 -7.60 4.36
CA ILE A 363 -14.78 -6.39 3.95
C ILE A 363 -13.29 -6.52 4.30
N LEU A 364 -12.96 -7.08 5.45
CA LEU A 364 -11.58 -7.36 5.83
C LEU A 364 -10.90 -8.34 4.85
N GLY A 365 -11.64 -9.34 4.36
CA GLY A 365 -11.15 -10.23 3.29
C GLY A 365 -11.02 -9.54 1.93
N LEU A 366 -11.71 -8.43 1.68
CA LEU A 366 -11.60 -7.69 0.41
C LEU A 366 -10.35 -6.81 0.32
N SER A 367 -9.60 -6.62 1.40
CA SER A 367 -8.38 -5.79 1.39
C SER A 367 -7.34 -6.26 0.36
N GLY A 368 -7.19 -7.58 0.16
CA GLY A 368 -6.35 -8.15 -0.90
C GLY A 368 -6.87 -7.88 -2.30
N PHE A 369 -8.20 -7.96 -2.48
CA PHE A 369 -8.85 -7.62 -3.73
C PHE A 369 -8.62 -6.14 -4.09
N TRP A 370 -8.74 -5.21 -3.13
CA TRP A 370 -8.45 -3.80 -3.35
C TRP A 370 -6.99 -3.56 -3.76
N CYS A 371 -6.06 -4.28 -3.14
CA CYS A 371 -4.65 -4.24 -3.52
C CYS A 371 -4.47 -4.65 -4.99
N LEU A 372 -5.03 -5.77 -5.42
CA LEU A 372 -4.94 -6.18 -6.83
C LEU A 372 -5.66 -5.20 -7.77
N MET A 373 -6.84 -4.71 -7.40
CA MET A 373 -7.62 -3.80 -8.24
C MET A 373 -6.89 -2.47 -8.49
N PHE A 374 -6.28 -1.88 -7.47
CA PHE A 374 -5.61 -0.59 -7.59
C PHE A 374 -4.13 -0.71 -7.97
N LEU A 375 -3.39 -1.72 -7.49
CA LEU A 375 -1.96 -1.88 -7.78
C LEU A 375 -1.72 -2.76 -8.99
N GLY A 376 -2.62 -3.71 -9.27
CA GLY A 376 -2.58 -4.55 -10.44
C GLY A 376 -2.75 -3.76 -11.73
N ARG A 377 -2.02 -4.18 -12.76
CA ARG A 377 -2.06 -3.56 -14.09
C ARG A 377 -2.20 -4.64 -15.14
N TRP A 378 -2.94 -4.35 -16.21
CA TRP A 378 -3.06 -5.26 -17.35
C TRP A 378 -1.70 -5.58 -18.00
N SER A 379 -0.76 -4.64 -17.93
CA SER A 379 0.64 -4.83 -18.33
C SER A 379 1.33 -5.97 -17.58
N MET A 380 0.95 -6.28 -16.34
CA MET A 380 1.50 -7.42 -15.59
C MET A 380 1.08 -8.75 -16.22
N LEU A 381 -0.17 -8.87 -16.66
CA LEU A 381 -0.65 -10.08 -17.34
C LEU A 381 0.03 -10.25 -18.69
N GLN A 382 0.24 -9.17 -19.44
CA GLN A 382 1.06 -9.19 -20.65
C GLN A 382 2.49 -9.64 -20.37
N GLY A 383 3.08 -9.16 -19.26
CA GLY A 383 4.41 -9.57 -18.82
C GLY A 383 4.52 -11.06 -18.51
N TRP A 384 3.52 -11.64 -17.83
CA TRP A 384 3.45 -13.08 -17.59
C TRP A 384 3.33 -13.86 -18.90
N VAL A 385 2.46 -13.42 -19.82
CA VAL A 385 2.31 -14.06 -21.14
C VAL A 385 3.61 -14.00 -21.95
N GLU A 386 4.32 -12.87 -21.94
CA GLU A 386 5.64 -12.72 -22.59
C GLU A 386 6.69 -13.64 -21.96
N LEU A 387 6.72 -13.71 -20.62
CA LEU A 387 7.62 -14.58 -19.89
C LEU A 387 7.38 -16.05 -20.24
N PHE A 388 6.14 -16.54 -20.13
CA PHE A 388 5.81 -17.92 -20.49
C PHE A 388 6.12 -18.21 -21.97
N LYS A 389 5.75 -17.32 -22.90
CA LYS A 389 6.09 -17.49 -24.32
C LYS A 389 7.60 -17.54 -24.56
N SER A 390 8.39 -16.75 -23.85
CA SER A 390 9.86 -16.76 -23.97
C SER A 390 10.52 -18.00 -23.38
N GLN A 391 9.91 -18.61 -22.35
CA GLN A 391 10.37 -19.86 -21.75
C GLN A 391 10.02 -21.07 -22.64
N PHE A 392 8.84 -21.05 -23.27
CA PHE A 392 8.43 -22.11 -24.20
C PHE A 392 9.08 -22.01 -25.59
N LYS A 393 9.48 -20.82 -26.04
CA LYS A 393 10.31 -20.65 -27.25
C LYS A 393 11.80 -20.60 -26.86
N ARG A 394 12.50 -21.75 -26.89
CA ARG A 394 13.97 -21.80 -26.85
C ARG A 394 14.53 -20.84 -27.92
N LYS A 395 15.14 -19.73 -27.50
CA LYS A 395 15.77 -18.77 -28.41
C LYS A 395 17.23 -19.13 -28.64
N ASN A 396 17.51 -19.71 -29.81
CA ASN A 396 18.84 -19.77 -30.42
C ASN A 396 19.23 -18.38 -30.99
N GLU A 397 19.19 -17.33 -30.17
CA GLU A 397 19.55 -15.98 -30.64
C GLU A 397 20.61 -15.39 -29.71
N PHE A 398 21.83 -15.28 -30.26
CA PHE A 398 22.97 -14.61 -29.65
C PHE A 398 22.70 -13.11 -29.58
N VAL A 399 22.01 -12.68 -28.54
CA VAL A 399 21.91 -11.26 -28.19
C VAL A 399 23.17 -10.89 -27.41
N SER A 400 23.96 -9.98 -27.96
CA SER A 400 25.19 -9.47 -27.32
C SER A 400 24.88 -8.97 -25.90
N ALA A 401 25.71 -9.37 -24.94
CA ALA A 401 25.53 -9.15 -23.51
C ALA A 401 25.29 -7.66 -23.14
N ASP A 402 25.76 -6.73 -23.96
CA ASP A 402 25.58 -5.29 -23.76
C ASP A 402 24.12 -4.81 -23.92
N ALA A 403 23.33 -5.42 -24.80
CA ALA A 403 21.94 -5.00 -25.01
C ALA A 403 21.03 -5.33 -23.80
N ARG A 404 21.34 -6.38 -23.03
CA ARG A 404 20.61 -6.71 -21.78
C ARG A 404 20.95 -5.77 -20.63
N ARG A 405 22.17 -5.22 -20.62
CA ARG A 405 22.65 -4.38 -19.51
C ARG A 405 21.88 -3.05 -19.44
N PHE A 406 21.55 -2.48 -20.59
CA PHE A 406 20.79 -1.22 -20.66
C PHE A 406 19.27 -1.39 -20.47
N SER A 407 18.68 -2.56 -20.76
CA SER A 407 17.22 -2.75 -20.65
C SER A 407 16.73 -3.05 -19.22
N ASN A 408 17.62 -3.51 -18.35
CA ASN A 408 17.30 -3.95 -16.98
C ASN A 408 17.70 -2.95 -15.90
N ASP A 409 18.30 -1.82 -16.26
CA ASP A 409 18.75 -0.83 -15.28
C ASP A 409 17.58 0.04 -14.81
N ALA A 410 17.25 -0.03 -13.51
CA ALA A 410 16.17 0.74 -12.91
C ALA A 410 16.44 2.26 -12.97
N ARG A 411 17.72 2.66 -13.08
CA ARG A 411 18.17 4.06 -13.18
C ARG A 411 17.75 4.76 -14.47
N THR A 412 17.47 4.02 -15.54
CA THR A 412 17.00 4.61 -16.80
C THR A 412 15.60 5.21 -16.66
N TYR A 413 14.82 4.76 -15.66
CA TYR A 413 13.52 5.35 -15.34
C TYR A 413 13.62 6.63 -14.49
N GLU A 414 14.70 6.81 -13.73
CA GLU A 414 15.01 8.06 -13.02
C GLU A 414 15.41 9.17 -14.01
N MET A 415 16.00 8.82 -15.16
CA MET A 415 16.33 9.77 -16.23
C MET A 415 15.11 10.28 -17.03
N LEU A 416 13.92 9.72 -16.83
CA LEU A 416 12.66 10.29 -17.35
C LEU A 416 12.07 11.38 -16.44
N SER A 417 12.64 11.57 -15.24
CA SER A 417 12.39 12.75 -14.41
C SER A 417 13.30 13.90 -14.88
N GLY A 418 12.75 14.75 -15.75
CA GLY A 418 13.48 15.84 -16.40
C GLY A 418 13.87 17.02 -15.52
N THR A 419 14.46 16.78 -14.35
CA THR A 419 15.09 17.80 -13.50
C THR A 419 16.13 17.16 -12.58
N GLY A 420 17.41 17.22 -12.96
CA GLY A 420 18.55 16.82 -12.13
C GLY A 420 19.86 16.96 -12.89
N HIS A 421 20.90 17.52 -12.25
CA HIS A 421 22.20 17.95 -12.78
C HIS A 421 22.81 17.12 -13.92
N GLN A 422 23.50 17.82 -14.85
CA GLN A 422 24.42 17.20 -15.81
C GLN A 422 25.47 16.39 -15.05
N LEU A 423 25.28 15.08 -14.99
CA LEU A 423 26.35 14.17 -14.60
C LEU A 423 27.29 14.07 -15.80
N ASN A 424 28.53 14.52 -15.58
CA ASN A 424 29.62 14.47 -16.54
C ASN A 424 30.02 13.00 -16.74
N ILE A 425 29.29 12.30 -17.62
CA ILE A 425 29.62 10.93 -18.01
C ILE A 425 30.80 11.00 -18.96
N THR A 426 32.00 10.78 -18.43
CA THR A 426 33.18 10.49 -19.24
C THR A 426 32.96 9.14 -19.92
N SER A 427 32.91 9.12 -21.25
CA SER A 427 32.85 7.86 -22.01
C SER A 427 34.09 7.02 -21.72
N PRO A 428 34.00 5.69 -21.63
CA PRO A 428 35.17 4.86 -21.38
C PRO A 428 36.17 4.97 -22.54
N ASP A 429 37.44 5.18 -22.18
CA ASP A 429 38.56 5.31 -23.09
C ASP A 429 38.65 4.13 -24.07
N ARG A 430 38.84 4.48 -25.34
CA ARG A 430 38.98 3.54 -26.44
C ARG A 430 40.33 2.83 -26.33
N VAL A 431 40.27 1.50 -26.27
CA VAL A 431 41.42 0.60 -26.17
C VAL A 431 42.47 0.85 -27.27
N LEU A 432 43.72 0.77 -26.82
CA LEU A 432 45.02 1.02 -27.43
C LEU A 432 45.25 0.42 -28.84
N SER A 433 45.83 1.23 -29.74
CA SER A 433 46.52 0.76 -30.95
C SER A 433 47.96 0.33 -30.61
N PRO A 434 48.54 -0.66 -31.30
CA PRO A 434 49.91 -1.10 -31.02
C PRO A 434 50.96 -0.12 -31.56
N THR A 435 52.03 0.01 -30.78
CA THR A 435 53.21 0.87 -30.93
C THR A 435 54.11 0.44 -32.10
N SER A 436 54.58 1.43 -32.88
CA SER A 436 55.67 1.28 -33.85
C SER A 436 57.03 1.42 -33.13
N ARG A 437 57.93 0.44 -33.30
CA ARG A 437 59.35 0.51 -32.95
C ARG A 437 60.15 0.76 -34.24
N GLY A 438 61.04 1.76 -34.21
CA GLY A 438 61.86 2.18 -35.35
C GLY A 438 63.16 1.41 -35.53
N GLY A 439 63.85 1.70 -36.66
CA GLY A 439 65.28 1.41 -36.86
C GLY A 439 65.82 1.55 -38.30
N ILE A 440 66.57 2.64 -38.55
CA ILE A 440 67.92 2.74 -39.18
C ILE A 440 68.13 2.82 -40.73
N MET A 441 68.87 3.91 -41.12
CA MET A 441 69.83 4.21 -42.25
C MET A 441 69.43 4.56 -43.72
N SER A 442 69.56 5.87 -44.07
CA SER A 442 70.31 6.59 -45.16
C SER A 442 70.54 6.01 -46.59
N PRO A 443 70.89 6.83 -47.63
CA PRO A 443 70.32 8.11 -48.13
C PRO A 443 70.09 8.16 -49.69
N GLU A 444 69.51 9.28 -50.18
CA GLU A 444 69.51 9.83 -51.57
C GLU A 444 68.38 9.43 -52.59
N PRO A 445 68.15 10.21 -53.68
CA PRO A 445 67.01 11.14 -53.80
C PRO A 445 66.06 10.82 -54.97
N ASP A 446 65.06 11.69 -55.14
CA ASP A 446 64.05 11.74 -56.22
C ASP A 446 62.95 10.67 -56.24
N SER A 447 61.74 11.08 -55.84
CA SER A 447 60.55 11.00 -56.71
C SER A 447 59.31 11.61 -56.03
N LYS A 448 58.59 12.43 -56.80
CA LYS A 448 57.19 12.82 -56.52
C LYS A 448 56.32 11.56 -56.50
N GLN A 449 55.53 11.33 -55.45
CA GLN A 449 54.19 10.77 -55.63
C GLN A 449 53.28 10.94 -54.41
N ASP A 450 52.09 11.43 -54.71
CA ASP A 450 50.93 11.64 -53.84
C ASP A 450 50.56 10.39 -53.02
N TYR A 451 50.28 10.57 -51.72
CA TYR A 451 49.39 9.67 -50.97
C TYR A 451 48.67 10.42 -49.85
N ALA A 452 47.60 11.10 -50.21
CA ALA A 452 46.47 11.35 -49.32
C ALA A 452 45.51 10.16 -49.45
N GLY A 453 45.23 9.44 -48.36
CA GLY A 453 44.27 8.34 -48.42
C GLY A 453 43.90 7.76 -47.07
N GLY A 454 42.64 7.96 -46.67
CA GLY A 454 42.03 7.23 -45.56
C GLY A 454 40.73 7.80 -44.97
N ALA A 455 39.93 8.58 -45.71
CA ALA A 455 38.62 9.01 -45.23
C ALA A 455 37.64 7.82 -45.25
N ARG A 456 37.12 7.42 -44.08
CA ARG A 456 36.08 6.39 -43.96
C ARG A 456 34.75 6.93 -44.50
N THR A 457 34.13 6.17 -45.41
CA THR A 457 32.81 6.46 -45.97
C THR A 457 31.73 6.40 -44.88
N TYR A 458 30.99 7.49 -44.68
CA TYR A 458 29.86 7.56 -43.75
C TYR A 458 28.64 6.85 -44.37
N VAL A 459 28.09 5.84 -43.69
CA VAL A 459 26.89 5.12 -44.12
C VAL A 459 25.67 5.69 -43.39
N ASN A 460 24.69 6.21 -44.14
CA ASN A 460 23.51 6.88 -43.58
C ASN A 460 22.35 5.87 -43.34
N PRO A 461 21.69 5.88 -42.17
CA PRO A 461 20.45 5.14 -41.95
C PRO A 461 19.27 5.67 -42.77
N VAL A 462 18.39 4.77 -43.22
CA VAL A 462 17.27 4.99 -44.17
C VAL A 462 16.19 5.97 -43.67
N THR A 463 16.30 6.46 -42.43
CA THR A 463 15.30 7.34 -41.78
C THR A 463 15.80 8.75 -41.43
N SER A 464 17.00 9.14 -41.88
CA SER A 464 17.53 10.50 -41.67
C SER A 464 17.28 11.42 -42.86
N TYR A 465 16.59 12.55 -42.63
CA TYR A 465 16.36 13.62 -43.62
C TYR A 465 17.38 14.78 -43.53
N SER A 466 18.40 14.69 -42.68
CA SER A 466 19.46 15.68 -42.54
C SER A 466 20.80 15.11 -43.00
N TYR A 467 21.40 15.76 -44.00
CA TYR A 467 22.71 15.42 -44.55
C TYR A 467 23.74 16.51 -44.19
N PRO A 468 24.95 16.17 -43.73
CA PRO A 468 26.06 17.12 -43.66
C PRO A 468 26.49 17.45 -45.10
N ARG A 469 26.34 18.71 -45.52
CA ARG A 469 26.96 19.15 -46.78
C ARG A 469 28.44 19.45 -46.52
N PRO A 470 29.37 19.01 -47.38
CA PRO A 470 30.75 19.45 -47.30
C PRO A 470 30.78 20.99 -47.46
N PRO A 471 31.72 21.69 -46.79
CA PRO A 471 31.83 23.13 -46.91
C PRO A 471 32.06 23.49 -48.39
N SER A 472 31.11 24.20 -48.99
CA SER A 472 31.28 24.75 -50.33
C SER A 472 32.32 25.85 -50.26
N GLN A 473 33.53 25.57 -50.76
CA GLN A 473 34.50 26.61 -51.04
C GLN A 473 33.92 27.51 -52.16
N HIS A 474 33.83 28.80 -51.83
CA HIS A 474 33.44 29.93 -52.68
C HIS A 474 32.03 29.91 -53.28
N LYS A 475 31.13 30.65 -52.63
CA LYS A 475 30.02 31.33 -53.30
C LYS A 475 29.82 32.70 -52.65
N ASP A 476 29.94 33.75 -53.46
CA ASP A 476 29.78 35.14 -53.03
C ASP A 476 28.46 35.35 -52.30
N TRP A 477 28.55 36.00 -51.14
CA TRP A 477 27.41 36.32 -50.30
C TRP A 477 26.77 37.63 -50.79
N ASP A 478 25.50 37.56 -51.22
CA ASP A 478 24.74 38.73 -51.68
C ASP A 478 23.91 39.34 -50.52
N PRO A 479 24.26 40.55 -50.03
CA PRO A 479 23.54 41.22 -48.94
C PRO A 479 22.08 41.58 -49.25
N ARG A 480 21.63 41.52 -50.51
CA ARG A 480 20.26 41.89 -50.91
C ARG A 480 19.26 40.75 -50.80
N ALA A 481 19.72 39.51 -50.58
CA ALA A 481 18.86 38.33 -50.44
C ALA A 481 18.29 38.12 -49.03
N THR A 482 18.64 38.98 -48.07
CA THR A 482 18.12 38.95 -46.70
C THR A 482 17.16 40.11 -46.44
N HIS A 483 15.96 39.82 -45.93
CA HIS A 483 14.96 40.80 -45.48
C HIS A 483 15.37 41.58 -44.20
N ALA A 484 16.65 41.88 -44.04
CA ALA A 484 17.13 42.76 -42.98
C ALA A 484 17.07 44.21 -43.48
N ARG A 485 16.39 45.10 -42.75
CA ARG A 485 16.43 46.54 -43.02
C ARG A 485 17.84 47.07 -42.71
N PRO A 486 18.38 48.01 -43.51
CA PRO A 486 19.65 48.64 -43.19
C PRO A 486 19.48 49.57 -41.99
N ASP A 487 20.37 49.43 -41.01
CA ASP A 487 20.48 50.31 -39.84
C ASP A 487 20.76 51.76 -40.27
N VAL A 488 20.02 52.69 -39.66
CA VAL A 488 20.20 54.12 -39.79
C VAL A 488 21.40 54.52 -38.93
N ALA A 489 22.41 55.10 -39.55
CA ALA A 489 23.57 55.68 -38.88
C ALA A 489 23.12 56.80 -37.92
N TYR A 490 23.52 56.71 -36.64
CA TYR A 490 23.37 57.79 -35.68
C TYR A 490 24.45 58.86 -35.92
N ASP A 491 24.01 60.06 -36.25
CA ASP A 491 24.82 61.27 -36.33
C ASP A 491 25.15 61.74 -34.91
N MET A 492 26.44 61.93 -34.62
CA MET A 492 26.96 62.32 -33.32
C MET A 492 27.09 63.85 -33.30
N GLN A 493 25.99 64.54 -33.04
CA GLN A 493 26.01 65.98 -32.78
C GLN A 493 26.18 66.28 -31.29
N THR A 494 27.30 66.93 -31.01
CA THR A 494 27.65 67.67 -29.81
C THR A 494 26.55 68.62 -29.34
N PHE A 495 26.22 68.59 -28.04
CA PHE A 495 25.59 69.73 -27.37
C PHE A 495 26.46 70.21 -26.20
N LYS A 496 26.84 71.49 -26.29
CA LYS A 496 27.21 72.37 -25.17
C LYS A 496 25.91 72.98 -24.62
N GLY A 497 25.84 73.14 -23.31
CA GLY A 497 24.84 73.97 -22.61
C GLY A 497 23.78 73.15 -21.93
#